data_AF-A0A7C1QR22-F1
#
_entry.id   AF-A0A7C1QR22-F1
#
_cell.length_a   1.000
_cell.length_b   1.000
_cell.length_c   1.000
_cell.angle_alpha   90.00
_cell.angle_beta   90.00
_cell.angle_gamma   90.00
#
_symmetry.space_group_name_H-M   'P 1'
#
loop_
_entity.id
_entity.type
_entity.pdbx_description
1 polymer ?
#
loop_
_entity_poly.entity_id
_entity_poly.type
_entity_poly.pdbx_seq_one_letter_code
_entity_poly.pdbx_strand_id
1 'polypeptide(L)'
;TRVFWGTAWTSKTLLAREMRAARKAEMRDGIRRVFKLDADEVAEEVPAYGNYVAEQVAKLGRNHPMVKTQYYSEEIDAEGGMFPLARMAMMQGNHLPSNAPKDDSLYALLVDVAGEDEGVGDDGDIDSLVNRRRDSTAVTVVEVDLLTLDDELINAPTYRVVQRHEWVGIKHTKLYGKIKALFEHWKASYIVVDATGVGTGLYSFLDSALPGSVIPYVFTSKSKSDLGWGFLAVIETGRYKEYKGSGDEDREAARIQKVFWMQVENCQSRVLDGPGKLMRWGVPDGTRDVGTGNLVHDDMLISAAMCWVLDDETWGMAKSMVIDAVDPLQDLEF
;
A
#
# COMPACT_ATOMS: atom_id res chain seq x y z
N THR A 1 -33.54 -5.73 29.73
CA THR A 1 -32.92 -4.73 28.83
C THR A 1 -31.69 -5.34 28.20
N ARG A 2 -31.50 -5.19 26.89
CA ARG A 2 -30.27 -5.60 26.19
C ARG A 2 -29.50 -4.34 25.83
N VAL A 3 -28.19 -4.34 26.04
CA VAL A 3 -27.31 -3.24 25.66
C VAL A 3 -26.34 -3.78 24.61
N PHE A 4 -26.22 -3.07 23.50
CA PHE A 4 -25.23 -3.33 22.47
C PHE A 4 -24.22 -2.18 22.49
N TRP A 5 -22.93 -2.49 22.55
CA TRP A 5 -21.85 -1.49 22.51
C TRP A 5 -20.69 -2.00 21.66
N GLY A 6 -19.91 -1.06 21.13
CA GLY A 6 -18.74 -1.32 20.30
C GLY A 6 -18.68 -0.40 19.08
N THR A 7 -17.81 -0.75 18.14
CA THR A 7 -17.61 0.02 16.91
C THR A 7 -18.38 -0.62 15.75
N ALA A 8 -19.31 0.13 15.15
CA ALA A 8 -20.04 -0.31 13.96
C ALA A 8 -19.18 -0.06 12.71
N TRP A 9 -18.50 -1.10 12.23
CA TRP A 9 -17.62 -0.97 11.06
C TRP A 9 -18.38 -0.78 9.76
N THR A 10 -19.35 -1.64 9.48
CA THR A 10 -20.12 -1.59 8.24
C THR A 10 -21.60 -1.58 8.52
N SER A 11 -22.35 -1.19 7.49
CA SER A 11 -23.79 -1.11 7.56
C SER A 11 -24.50 -2.45 7.75
N LYS A 12 -23.79 -3.56 7.50
CA LYS A 12 -24.30 -4.94 7.60
C LYS A 12 -24.06 -5.57 8.98
N THR A 13 -23.23 -4.96 9.83
CA THR A 13 -22.93 -5.48 11.18
C THR A 13 -24.18 -5.56 12.07
N LEU A 14 -24.18 -6.50 13.02
CA LEU A 14 -25.26 -6.62 14.02
C LEU A 14 -25.46 -5.29 14.75
N LEU A 15 -24.37 -4.68 15.21
CA LEU A 15 -24.41 -3.41 15.93
C LEU A 15 -25.04 -2.28 15.10
N ALA A 16 -24.68 -2.15 13.81
CA ALA A 16 -25.28 -1.14 12.93
C ALA A 16 -26.78 -1.38 12.71
N ARG A 17 -27.20 -2.64 12.56
CA ARG A 17 -28.62 -3.00 12.41
C ARG A 17 -29.42 -2.68 13.67
N GLU A 18 -28.92 -3.06 14.84
CA GLU A 18 -29.55 -2.76 16.13
C GLU A 18 -29.59 -1.25 16.41
N MET A 19 -28.51 -0.52 16.09
CA MET A 19 -28.47 0.95 16.19
C MET A 19 -29.57 1.60 15.33
N ARG A 20 -29.77 1.17 14.08
CA ARG A 20 -30.87 1.70 13.24
C ARG A 20 -32.26 1.36 13.79
N ALA A 21 -32.45 0.16 14.32
CA ALA A 21 -33.70 -0.23 14.96
C ALA A 21 -33.99 0.64 16.21
N ALA A 22 -32.96 0.87 17.03
CA ALA A 22 -33.03 1.74 18.20
C ALA A 22 -33.33 3.21 17.82
N ARG A 23 -32.68 3.76 16.79
CA ARG A 23 -32.99 5.11 16.25
C ARG A 23 -34.44 5.22 15.78
N LYS A 24 -34.96 4.21 15.07
CA LYS A 24 -36.36 4.20 14.62
C LYS A 24 -37.33 4.15 15.80
N ALA A 25 -37.00 3.45 16.88
CA ALA A 25 -37.83 3.42 18.09
C ALA A 25 -37.77 4.77 18.83
N GLU A 26 -36.58 5.36 18.97
CA GLU A 26 -36.37 6.71 19.54
C GLU A 26 -37.16 7.78 18.79
N MET A 27 -37.18 7.76 17.46
CA MET A 27 -38.01 8.69 16.67
C MET A 27 -39.52 8.53 16.89
N ARG A 28 -40.00 7.35 17.34
CA ARG A 28 -41.44 7.09 17.53
C ARG A 28 -41.96 7.61 18.86
N ASP A 29 -41.15 7.59 19.91
CA ASP A 29 -41.60 7.90 21.27
C ASP A 29 -40.74 8.93 22.01
N GLY A 30 -39.68 9.45 21.37
CA GLY A 30 -38.78 10.47 21.93
C GLY A 30 -37.84 9.96 23.02
N ILE A 31 -37.83 8.66 23.34
CA ILE A 31 -36.95 8.10 24.37
C ILE A 31 -35.59 7.82 23.75
N ARG A 32 -34.55 8.50 24.24
CA ARG A 32 -33.16 8.30 23.79
C ARG A 32 -32.72 6.86 24.01
N ARG A 33 -32.27 6.21 22.93
CA ARG A 33 -31.79 4.81 22.89
C ARG A 33 -30.42 4.68 22.25
N VAL A 34 -30.02 5.63 21.42
CA VAL A 34 -28.71 5.60 20.77
C VAL A 34 -27.79 6.66 21.36
N PHE A 35 -26.63 6.19 21.79
CA PHE A 35 -25.51 6.98 22.24
C PHE A 35 -24.37 6.69 21.27
N LYS A 36 -24.04 7.68 20.44
CA LYS A 36 -22.93 7.62 19.49
C LYS A 36 -22.05 8.80 19.82
N LEU A 37 -20.78 8.53 20.08
CA LEU A 37 -19.74 9.52 20.30
C LEU A 37 -18.65 9.31 19.25
N ASP A 38 -18.05 10.39 18.77
CA ASP A 38 -16.81 10.36 18.01
C ASP A 38 -15.60 10.77 18.87
N ALA A 39 -14.41 10.69 18.28
CA ALA A 39 -13.18 11.00 18.97
C ALA A 39 -13.05 12.48 19.35
N ASP A 40 -13.68 13.40 18.62
CA ASP A 40 -13.62 14.82 18.94
C ASP A 40 -14.42 15.08 20.23
N GLU A 41 -15.64 14.52 20.33
CA GLU A 41 -16.46 14.56 21.54
C GLU A 41 -15.75 13.92 22.76
N VAL A 42 -15.03 12.81 22.56
CA VAL A 42 -14.28 12.16 23.66
C VAL A 42 -13.02 12.96 24.03
N ALA A 43 -12.38 13.64 23.07
CA ALA A 43 -11.19 14.44 23.30
C ALA A 43 -11.47 15.69 24.15
N GLU A 44 -12.69 16.24 24.10
CA GLU A 44 -13.12 17.34 24.98
C GLU A 44 -13.01 16.96 26.47
N GLU A 45 -13.33 15.71 26.80
CA GLU A 45 -13.30 15.20 28.18
C GLU A 45 -11.94 14.55 28.52
N VAL A 46 -11.26 13.95 27.54
CA VAL A 46 -10.00 13.22 27.72
C VAL A 46 -8.94 13.73 26.73
N PRO A 47 -8.24 14.84 27.02
CA PRO A 47 -7.26 15.43 26.10
C PRO A 47 -6.13 14.48 25.70
N ALA A 48 -5.70 13.59 26.60
CA ALA A 48 -4.69 12.58 26.30
C ALA A 48 -5.15 11.59 25.21
N TYR A 49 -6.44 11.26 25.16
CA TYR A 49 -7.02 10.45 24.09
C TYR A 49 -7.06 11.24 22.78
N GLY A 50 -7.39 12.53 22.84
CA GLY A 50 -7.33 13.43 21.68
C GLY A 50 -5.94 13.46 21.02
N ASN A 51 -4.88 13.58 21.83
CA ASN A 51 -3.51 13.53 21.33
C ASN A 51 -3.18 12.18 20.67
N TYR A 52 -3.60 11.08 21.29
CA TYR A 52 -3.42 9.75 20.70
C TYR A 52 -4.15 9.62 19.36
N VAL A 53 -5.41 10.06 19.27
CA VAL A 53 -6.16 10.01 18.00
C VAL A 53 -5.51 10.90 16.94
N ALA A 54 -5.02 12.08 17.31
CA ALA A 54 -4.29 12.96 16.40
C ALA A 54 -3.04 12.27 15.81
N GLU A 55 -2.27 11.54 16.63
CA GLU A 55 -1.14 10.73 16.13
C GLU A 55 -1.59 9.60 15.18
N GLN A 56 -2.72 8.95 15.46
CA GLN A 56 -3.25 7.90 14.59
C GLN A 56 -3.74 8.48 13.25
N VAL A 57 -4.37 9.65 13.28
CA VAL A 57 -4.80 10.39 12.08
C VAL A 57 -3.59 10.83 11.26
N ALA A 58 -2.52 11.29 11.92
CA ALA A 58 -1.27 11.65 11.25
C ALA A 58 -0.62 10.46 10.55
N LYS A 59 -0.57 9.29 11.20
CA LYS A 59 0.06 8.08 10.67
C LYS A 59 -0.73 7.38 9.57
N LEU A 60 -2.06 7.32 9.72
CA LEU A 60 -2.94 6.55 8.83
C LEU A 60 -3.67 7.42 7.81
N GLY A 61 -3.88 8.70 8.12
CA GLY A 61 -4.73 9.61 7.37
C GLY A 61 -6.21 9.54 7.80
N ARG A 62 -6.90 10.69 7.76
CA ARG A 62 -8.27 10.84 8.32
C ARG A 62 -9.32 9.97 7.63
N ASN A 63 -9.18 9.71 6.33
CA ASN A 63 -10.13 8.88 5.58
C ASN A 63 -9.74 7.40 5.54
N HIS A 64 -8.67 7.01 6.24
CA HIS A 64 -8.31 5.61 6.40
C HIS A 64 -9.46 4.84 7.06
N PRO A 65 -9.89 3.67 6.54
CA PRO A 65 -11.08 2.99 7.06
C PRO A 65 -11.00 2.61 8.55
N MET A 66 -9.80 2.29 9.07
CA MET A 66 -9.62 2.11 10.51
C MET A 66 -9.86 3.38 11.31
N VAL A 67 -9.42 4.55 10.81
CA VAL A 67 -9.61 5.82 11.52
C VAL A 67 -11.09 6.21 11.55
N LYS A 68 -11.74 6.15 10.39
CA LYS A 68 -13.18 6.39 10.23
C LYS A 68 -14.01 5.57 11.20
N THR A 69 -13.76 4.27 11.24
CA THR A 69 -14.54 3.35 12.07
C THR A 69 -14.16 3.46 13.54
N GLN A 70 -12.89 3.26 13.91
CA GLN A 70 -12.46 3.10 15.30
C GLN A 70 -12.48 4.37 16.12
N TYR A 71 -12.23 5.53 15.51
CA TYR A 71 -12.15 6.80 16.23
C TYR A 71 -13.39 7.66 15.98
N TYR A 72 -13.89 7.72 14.74
CA TYR A 72 -14.97 8.65 14.38
C TYR A 72 -16.36 8.00 14.27
N SER A 73 -16.48 6.71 14.60
CA SER A 73 -17.75 5.97 14.54
C SER A 73 -18.45 6.10 13.16
N GLU A 74 -17.68 6.23 12.08
CA GLU A 74 -18.17 6.31 10.71
C GLU A 74 -18.23 4.92 10.10
N GLU A 75 -19.42 4.50 9.67
CA GLU A 75 -19.58 3.27 8.91
C GLU A 75 -18.85 3.41 7.55
N ILE A 76 -18.15 2.35 7.15
CA ILE A 76 -17.56 2.23 5.81
C ILE A 76 -18.42 1.29 4.96
N ASP A 77 -18.37 1.49 3.64
CA ASP A 77 -18.97 0.54 2.71
C ASP A 77 -18.25 -0.80 2.82
N ALA A 78 -19.03 -1.86 3.08
CA ALA A 78 -18.50 -3.20 3.25
C ALA A 78 -17.88 -3.74 1.96
N GLU A 79 -18.32 -3.24 0.81
CA GLU A 79 -17.97 -3.64 -0.55
C GLU A 79 -17.98 -2.37 -1.42
N GLY A 80 -16.88 -2.09 -2.11
CA GLY A 80 -16.79 -0.92 -2.99
C GLY A 80 -15.40 -0.74 -3.61
N GLY A 81 -15.26 0.28 -4.45
CA GLY A 81 -13.96 0.65 -5.01
C GLY A 81 -12.98 1.03 -3.90
N MET A 82 -11.77 0.46 -3.95
CA MET A 82 -10.74 0.72 -2.95
C MET A 82 -10.10 2.11 -3.14
N PHE A 83 -10.14 2.69 -4.33
CA PHE A 83 -9.52 3.99 -4.63
C PHE A 83 -10.53 4.97 -5.22
N PRO A 84 -11.29 5.71 -4.39
CA PRO A 84 -12.17 6.77 -4.88
C PRO A 84 -11.36 7.93 -5.47
N LEU A 85 -12.00 8.80 -6.26
CA LEU A 85 -11.34 9.91 -6.97
C LEU A 85 -10.46 10.80 -6.06
N ALA A 86 -10.91 11.07 -4.82
CA ALA A 86 -10.12 11.84 -3.86
C ALA A 86 -8.79 11.14 -3.48
N ARG A 87 -8.81 9.80 -3.35
CA ARG A 87 -7.62 8.99 -3.09
C ARG A 87 -6.70 8.94 -4.29
N MET A 88 -7.27 8.74 -5.48
CA MET A 88 -6.52 8.77 -6.74
C MET A 88 -5.83 10.13 -6.96
N ALA A 89 -6.47 11.23 -6.57
CA ALA A 89 -5.87 12.57 -6.64
C ALA A 89 -4.64 12.70 -5.73
N MET A 90 -4.65 12.09 -4.53
CA MET A 90 -3.48 12.10 -3.63
C MET A 90 -2.30 11.30 -4.18
N MET A 91 -2.57 10.27 -5.00
CA MET A 91 -1.55 9.47 -5.68
C MET A 91 -0.86 10.23 -6.82
N GLN A 92 -1.43 11.34 -7.32
CA GLN A 92 -0.83 12.09 -8.43
C GLN A 92 0.44 12.84 -7.99
N GLY A 93 1.56 12.54 -8.66
CA GLY A 93 2.81 13.27 -8.54
C GLY A 93 2.93 14.40 -9.56
N ASN A 94 3.96 15.22 -9.38
CA ASN A 94 4.28 16.33 -10.29
C ASN A 94 5.54 16.09 -11.12
N HIS A 95 6.23 14.96 -10.93
CA HIS A 95 7.47 14.58 -11.60
C HIS A 95 7.20 13.76 -12.87
N LEU A 96 8.15 13.74 -13.79
CA LEU A 96 8.12 12.90 -14.99
C LEU A 96 8.70 11.50 -14.67
N PRO A 97 8.37 10.46 -15.47
CA PRO A 97 9.10 9.21 -15.41
C PRO A 97 10.57 9.44 -15.76
N SER A 98 11.44 8.56 -15.27
CA SER A 98 12.88 8.60 -15.55
C SER A 98 13.39 7.24 -15.98
N ASN A 99 14.34 7.25 -16.91
CA ASN A 99 15.05 6.05 -17.38
C ASN A 99 16.47 5.94 -16.80
N ALA A 100 16.89 6.91 -15.99
CA ALA A 100 18.19 6.93 -15.33
C ALA A 100 18.08 7.41 -13.87
N PRO A 101 18.93 6.90 -12.96
CA PRO A 101 19.03 7.44 -11.62
C PRO A 101 19.51 8.89 -11.65
N LYS A 102 19.05 9.68 -10.69
CA LYS A 102 19.65 10.99 -10.37
C LYS A 102 20.77 10.79 -9.36
N ASP A 103 21.75 11.69 -9.41
CA ASP A 103 22.79 11.73 -8.38
C ASP A 103 22.16 12.03 -7.01
N ASP A 104 22.69 11.40 -5.97
CA ASP A 104 22.27 11.53 -4.56
C ASP A 104 20.79 11.17 -4.25
N SER A 105 20.07 10.53 -5.18
CA SER A 105 18.74 9.96 -4.92
C SER A 105 18.84 8.50 -4.44
N LEU A 106 17.92 8.11 -3.56
CA LEU A 106 17.75 6.73 -3.10
C LEU A 106 16.66 6.03 -3.90
N TYR A 107 16.86 4.75 -4.20
CA TYR A 107 15.90 3.97 -4.99
C TYR A 107 15.60 2.62 -4.35
N ALA A 108 14.39 2.12 -4.61
CA ALA A 108 14.01 0.75 -4.30
C ALA A 108 13.21 0.13 -5.45
N LEU A 109 13.28 -1.19 -5.56
CA LEU A 109 12.50 -1.98 -6.51
C LEU A 109 11.40 -2.74 -5.77
N LEU A 110 10.20 -2.78 -6.35
CA LEU A 110 9.06 -3.51 -5.81
C LEU A 110 8.60 -4.50 -6.87
N VAL A 111 8.73 -5.80 -6.60
CA VAL A 111 8.61 -6.86 -7.62
C VAL A 111 7.48 -7.80 -7.26
N ASP A 112 6.39 -7.74 -8.02
CA ASP A 112 5.32 -8.74 -7.95
C ASP A 112 5.54 -9.81 -9.01
N VAL A 113 5.53 -11.08 -8.61
CA VAL A 113 6.03 -12.19 -9.44
C VAL A 113 4.87 -13.07 -9.88
N ALA A 114 4.57 -13.02 -11.17
CA ALA A 114 3.67 -13.99 -11.77
C ALA A 114 4.29 -15.38 -11.91
N GLY A 115 3.43 -16.39 -12.02
CA GLY A 115 3.85 -17.78 -12.23
C GLY A 115 4.46 -18.06 -13.60
N GLU A 116 5.40 -19.00 -13.65
CA GLU A 116 5.93 -19.52 -14.90
C GLU A 116 4.84 -20.30 -15.65
N ASP A 117 4.65 -19.99 -16.93
CA ASP A 117 3.84 -20.81 -17.83
C ASP A 117 4.66 -22.06 -18.22
N GLU A 118 4.77 -23.01 -17.30
CA GLU A 118 5.21 -24.37 -17.57
C GLU A 118 3.98 -25.28 -17.74
N GLY A 119 3.94 -26.02 -18.84
CA GLY A 119 2.71 -26.60 -19.40
C GLY A 119 1.89 -27.49 -18.46
N VAL A 120 0.57 -27.30 -18.54
CA VAL A 120 -0.55 -28.25 -18.31
C VAL A 120 -0.22 -29.44 -17.40
N GLY A 121 -0.41 -29.24 -16.10
CA GLY A 121 -0.62 -30.32 -15.13
C GLY A 121 -2.13 -30.60 -15.00
N ASP A 122 -2.51 -31.84 -15.30
CA ASP A 122 -3.85 -32.41 -15.24
C ASP A 122 -4.26 -32.62 -13.77
N ASP A 123 -4.93 -31.63 -13.18
CA ASP A 123 -5.86 -31.74 -12.03
C ASP A 123 -6.03 -30.36 -11.37
N GLY A 124 -7.05 -29.61 -11.80
CA GLY A 124 -7.40 -28.33 -11.20
C GLY A 124 -8.52 -27.62 -11.94
N ASP A 125 -9.41 -26.96 -11.20
CA ASP A 125 -10.63 -26.29 -11.68
C ASP A 125 -10.34 -25.39 -12.91
N ILE A 126 -11.06 -25.62 -14.01
CA ILE A 126 -10.78 -25.03 -15.34
C ILE A 126 -10.80 -23.49 -15.30
N ASP A 127 -11.59 -22.89 -14.42
CA ASP A 127 -11.68 -21.43 -14.25
C ASP A 127 -10.42 -20.84 -13.56
N SER A 128 -9.80 -21.59 -12.65
CA SER A 128 -8.55 -21.19 -11.97
C SER A 128 -7.30 -21.30 -12.87
N LEU A 129 -7.38 -22.15 -13.90
CA LEU A 129 -6.31 -22.37 -14.88
C LEU A 129 -6.29 -21.32 -16.00
N VAL A 130 -7.43 -20.66 -16.28
CA VAL A 130 -7.53 -19.65 -17.34
C VAL A 130 -7.00 -18.29 -16.85
N ASN A 131 -7.20 -17.93 -15.58
CA ASN A 131 -6.70 -16.67 -15.01
C ASN A 131 -5.17 -16.67 -14.78
N ARG A 132 -4.56 -17.78 -14.34
CA ARG A 132 -3.09 -17.90 -14.21
C ARG A 132 -2.32 -17.74 -15.52
N ARG A 133 -3.00 -17.86 -16.66
CA ARG A 133 -2.36 -18.00 -17.97
C ARG A 133 -1.80 -16.68 -18.54
N ARG A 134 -1.98 -15.55 -17.83
CA ARG A 134 -1.52 -14.22 -18.24
C ARG A 134 -1.11 -13.27 -17.11
N ASP A 135 -0.95 -13.74 -15.87
CA ASP A 135 -0.42 -12.89 -14.81
C ASP A 135 0.99 -12.41 -15.22
N SER A 136 1.26 -11.13 -15.00
CA SER A 136 2.51 -10.49 -15.43
C SER A 136 3.43 -10.28 -14.23
N THR A 137 4.74 -10.46 -14.42
CA THR A 137 5.71 -9.96 -13.45
C THR A 137 5.77 -8.45 -13.58
N ALA A 138 5.41 -7.75 -12.52
CA ALA A 138 5.39 -6.29 -12.46
C ALA A 138 6.50 -5.76 -11.56
N VAL A 139 7.22 -4.75 -12.06
CA VAL A 139 8.24 -4.05 -11.27
C VAL A 139 7.93 -2.57 -11.21
N THR A 140 7.91 -2.04 -9.99
CA THR A 140 7.80 -0.60 -9.72
C THR A 140 9.13 -0.14 -9.15
N VAL A 141 9.76 0.83 -9.81
CA VAL A 141 10.95 1.53 -9.29
C VAL A 141 10.48 2.81 -8.62
N VAL A 142 10.86 2.99 -7.35
CA VAL A 142 10.53 4.19 -6.57
C VAL A 142 11.81 4.93 -6.19
N GLU A 143 11.80 6.25 -6.37
CA GLU A 143 12.69 7.17 -5.66
C GLU A 143 12.15 7.32 -4.23
N VAL A 144 13.02 7.12 -3.25
CA VAL A 144 12.70 7.19 -1.82
C VAL A 144 13.15 8.55 -1.29
N ASP A 145 12.19 9.43 -1.06
CA ASP A 145 12.42 10.75 -0.52
C ASP A 145 12.30 10.75 1.01
N LEU A 146 13.42 11.05 1.66
CA LEU A 146 13.56 11.05 3.11
C LEU A 146 13.09 12.37 3.76
N LEU A 147 12.70 13.39 2.99
CA LEU A 147 12.27 14.69 3.55
C LEU A 147 11.08 14.57 4.51
N THR A 148 10.22 13.57 4.33
CA THR A 148 9.07 13.33 5.23
C THR A 148 9.42 12.50 6.48
N LEU A 149 10.68 12.07 6.65
CA LEU A 149 11.14 11.48 7.91
C LEU A 149 11.31 12.51 9.03
N ASP A 150 11.70 13.75 8.68
CA ASP A 150 11.85 14.84 9.66
C ASP A 150 10.50 15.47 10.08
N ASP A 151 9.39 15.08 9.45
CA ASP A 151 8.05 15.48 9.87
C ASP A 151 7.62 14.66 11.10
N GLU A 152 7.50 15.30 12.26
CA GLU A 152 7.19 14.65 13.54
C GLU A 152 5.88 13.84 13.53
N LEU A 153 4.95 14.18 12.65
CA LEU A 153 3.64 13.53 12.54
C LEU A 153 3.66 12.34 11.58
N ILE A 154 4.40 12.46 10.47
CA ILE A 154 4.47 11.44 9.43
C ILE A 154 5.57 10.41 9.73
N ASN A 155 6.79 10.88 10.00
CA ASN A 155 7.97 10.08 10.33
C ASN A 155 8.17 8.83 9.45
N ALA A 156 7.97 8.99 8.14
CA ALA A 156 8.06 7.92 7.14
C ALA A 156 8.43 8.51 5.77
N PRO A 157 9.14 7.78 4.89
CA PRO A 157 9.58 8.31 3.60
C PRO A 157 8.43 8.43 2.59
N THR A 158 8.64 9.28 1.59
CA THR A 158 7.76 9.47 0.44
C THR A 158 8.29 8.65 -0.74
N TYR A 159 7.40 7.88 -1.38
CA TYR A 159 7.73 7.01 -2.50
C TYR A 159 7.25 7.62 -3.82
N ARG A 160 8.19 8.05 -4.66
CA ARG A 160 7.90 8.57 -6.00
C ARG A 160 8.20 7.52 -7.05
N VAL A 161 7.17 7.01 -7.72
CA VAL A 161 7.36 6.07 -8.83
C VAL A 161 8.12 6.78 -9.95
N VAL A 162 9.23 6.22 -10.39
CA VAL A 162 10.05 6.78 -11.47
C VAL A 162 10.03 5.92 -12.73
N GLN A 163 9.82 4.61 -12.59
CA GLN A 163 9.79 3.68 -13.72
C GLN A 163 8.96 2.44 -13.39
N ARG A 164 8.35 1.84 -14.41
CA ARG A 164 7.65 0.55 -14.30
C ARG A 164 8.03 -0.39 -15.42
N HIS A 165 8.03 -1.69 -15.14
CA HIS A 165 8.27 -2.76 -16.11
C HIS A 165 7.23 -3.86 -15.97
N GLU A 166 6.87 -4.47 -17.10
CA GLU A 166 5.94 -5.58 -17.19
C GLU A 166 6.57 -6.70 -18.03
N TRP A 167 6.51 -7.94 -17.55
CA TRP A 167 6.91 -9.11 -18.33
C TRP A 167 5.89 -10.23 -18.19
N VAL A 168 5.45 -10.78 -19.33
CA VAL A 168 4.50 -11.89 -19.39
C VAL A 168 5.21 -13.14 -19.90
N GLY A 169 5.07 -14.27 -19.19
CA GLY A 169 5.56 -15.58 -19.64
C GLY A 169 7.09 -15.70 -19.79
N ILE A 170 7.87 -14.89 -19.06
CA ILE A 170 9.33 -14.97 -19.08
C ILE A 170 9.82 -15.94 -17.99
N LYS A 171 10.73 -16.85 -18.35
CA LYS A 171 11.37 -17.78 -17.40
C LYS A 171 12.06 -17.03 -16.25
N HIS A 172 11.99 -17.56 -15.03
CA HIS A 172 12.57 -16.95 -13.83
C HIS A 172 14.07 -16.66 -13.96
N THR A 173 14.84 -17.51 -14.64
CA THR A 173 16.27 -17.26 -14.86
C THR A 173 16.56 -15.99 -15.68
N LYS A 174 15.68 -15.66 -16.64
CA LYS A 174 15.76 -14.42 -17.42
C LYS A 174 15.21 -13.23 -16.65
N LEU A 175 14.14 -13.42 -15.87
CA LEU A 175 13.60 -12.38 -14.99
C LEU A 175 14.63 -11.95 -13.94
N TYR A 176 15.30 -12.90 -13.30
CA TYR A 176 16.41 -12.66 -12.38
C TYR A 176 17.47 -11.73 -12.99
N GLY A 177 17.97 -12.05 -14.20
CA GLY A 177 18.98 -11.23 -14.87
C GLY A 177 18.50 -9.81 -15.18
N LYS A 178 17.23 -9.65 -15.57
CA LYS A 178 16.61 -8.33 -15.84
C LYS A 178 16.47 -7.51 -14.56
N ILE A 179 15.95 -8.12 -13.49
CA ILE A 179 15.70 -7.44 -12.20
C ILE A 179 17.02 -7.06 -11.55
N LYS A 180 18.03 -7.94 -11.56
CA LYS A 180 19.38 -7.63 -11.07
C LYS A 180 20.00 -6.45 -11.82
N ALA A 181 19.88 -6.43 -13.15
CA ALA A 181 20.37 -5.31 -13.95
C ALA A 181 19.65 -3.99 -13.62
N LEU A 182 18.35 -4.02 -13.36
CA LEU A 182 17.60 -2.84 -12.90
C LEU A 182 18.07 -2.38 -11.52
N PHE A 183 18.26 -3.29 -10.58
CA PHE A 183 18.76 -2.99 -9.24
C PHE A 183 20.12 -2.27 -9.30
N GLU A 184 21.05 -2.79 -10.11
CA GLU A 184 22.38 -2.20 -10.32
C GLU A 184 22.30 -0.86 -11.05
N HIS A 185 21.49 -0.75 -12.10
CA HIS A 185 21.31 0.49 -12.88
C HIS A 185 20.79 1.64 -12.01
N TRP A 186 19.79 1.36 -11.18
CA TRP A 186 19.20 2.36 -10.28
C TRP A 186 20.02 2.56 -9.00
N LYS A 187 21.08 1.78 -8.78
CA LYS A 187 21.84 1.73 -7.51
C LYS A 187 20.88 1.60 -6.31
N ALA A 188 19.87 0.75 -6.45
CA ALA A 188 18.81 0.63 -5.46
C ALA A 188 19.37 0.12 -4.12
N SER A 189 18.81 0.61 -3.02
CA SER A 189 19.18 0.17 -1.68
C SER A 189 18.49 -1.15 -1.32
N TYR A 190 17.22 -1.27 -1.72
CA TYR A 190 16.37 -2.40 -1.39
C TYR A 190 15.57 -2.89 -2.58
N ILE A 191 15.23 -4.17 -2.54
CA ILE A 191 14.26 -4.82 -3.43
C ILE A 191 13.27 -5.61 -2.58
N VAL A 192 12.00 -5.20 -2.61
CA VAL A 192 10.89 -5.99 -2.05
C VAL A 192 10.39 -6.92 -3.16
N VAL A 193 10.33 -8.22 -2.88
CA VAL A 193 9.95 -9.22 -3.88
C VAL A 193 8.88 -10.16 -3.34
N ASP A 194 7.87 -10.44 -4.16
CA ASP A 194 6.94 -11.52 -3.88
C ASP A 194 7.70 -12.86 -3.81
N ALA A 195 7.73 -13.44 -2.62
CA ALA A 195 8.36 -14.72 -2.31
C ALA A 195 7.32 -15.84 -2.15
N THR A 196 6.15 -15.71 -2.78
CA THR A 196 5.04 -16.68 -2.70
C THR A 196 5.09 -17.68 -3.84
N GLY A 197 5.01 -18.97 -3.54
CA GLY A 197 4.90 -20.03 -4.54
C GLY A 197 6.03 -19.96 -5.57
N VAL A 198 5.67 -19.61 -6.82
CA VAL A 198 6.59 -19.40 -7.95
C VAL A 198 7.67 -18.35 -7.67
N GLY A 199 7.34 -17.28 -6.93
CA GLY A 199 8.28 -16.22 -6.56
C GLY A 199 9.43 -16.68 -5.64
N THR A 200 9.27 -17.80 -4.92
CA THR A 200 10.30 -18.34 -4.01
C THR A 200 11.63 -18.60 -4.72
N GLY A 201 11.59 -19.10 -5.96
CA GLY A 201 12.79 -19.38 -6.75
C GLY A 201 13.51 -18.09 -7.16
N LEU A 202 12.75 -17.09 -7.62
CA LEU A 202 13.30 -15.78 -7.98
C LEU A 202 13.91 -15.07 -6.78
N TYR A 203 13.20 -15.07 -5.64
CA TYR A 203 13.71 -14.56 -4.37
C TYR A 203 15.05 -15.21 -4.01
N SER A 204 15.15 -16.54 -4.05
CA SER A 204 16.37 -17.27 -3.69
C SER A 204 17.57 -16.86 -4.56
N PHE A 205 17.36 -16.65 -5.86
CA PHE A 205 18.42 -16.19 -6.76
C PHE A 205 18.82 -14.73 -6.50
N LEU A 206 17.85 -13.85 -6.22
CA LEU A 206 18.13 -12.45 -5.91
C LEU A 206 18.86 -12.30 -4.58
N ASP A 207 18.41 -13.00 -3.53
CA ASP A 207 19.00 -12.94 -2.19
C ASP A 207 20.45 -13.43 -2.19
N SER A 208 20.73 -14.51 -2.93
CA SER A 208 22.10 -14.98 -3.13
C SER A 208 22.99 -13.97 -3.87
N ALA A 209 22.43 -13.14 -4.74
CA ALA A 209 23.19 -12.19 -5.56
C ALA A 209 23.32 -10.80 -4.93
N LEU A 210 22.37 -10.41 -4.08
CA LEU A 210 22.22 -9.09 -3.47
C LEU A 210 22.01 -9.22 -1.95
N PRO A 211 22.96 -9.85 -1.22
CA PRO A 211 22.76 -10.19 0.19
C PRO A 211 22.55 -8.93 1.04
N GLY A 212 21.47 -8.92 1.83
CA GLY A 212 21.11 -7.80 2.70
C GLY A 212 20.30 -6.69 2.05
N SER A 213 20.02 -6.78 0.75
CA SER A 213 19.18 -5.81 0.02
C SER A 213 17.82 -6.38 -0.39
N VAL A 214 17.60 -7.69 -0.27
CA VAL A 214 16.35 -8.35 -0.69
C VAL A 214 15.43 -8.56 0.50
N ILE A 215 14.20 -8.05 0.38
CA ILE A 215 13.13 -8.16 1.38
C ILE A 215 12.06 -9.09 0.81
N PRO A 216 11.91 -10.33 1.32
CA PRO A 216 10.86 -11.22 0.87
C PRO A 216 9.50 -10.80 1.42
N TYR A 217 8.49 -10.72 0.55
CA TYR A 217 7.10 -10.57 0.94
C TYR A 217 6.32 -11.84 0.63
N VAL A 218 5.83 -12.53 1.66
CA VAL A 218 5.04 -13.77 1.49
C VAL A 218 3.56 -13.45 1.61
N PHE A 219 2.82 -13.61 0.52
CA PHE A 219 1.38 -13.37 0.48
C PHE A 219 0.59 -14.50 1.17
N THR A 220 -0.21 -14.07 2.13
CA THR A 220 -1.25 -14.83 2.81
C THR A 220 -2.50 -13.96 2.85
N SER A 221 -3.65 -14.51 3.26
CA SER A 221 -4.85 -13.67 3.45
C SER A 221 -4.62 -12.53 4.46
N LYS A 222 -3.77 -12.75 5.46
CA LYS A 222 -3.43 -11.72 6.45
C LYS A 222 -2.45 -10.69 5.88
N SER A 223 -1.31 -11.12 5.35
CA SER A 223 -0.31 -10.18 4.81
C SER A 223 -0.83 -9.42 3.59
N LYS A 224 -1.67 -10.01 2.72
CA LYS A 224 -2.34 -9.21 1.66
C LYS A 224 -3.25 -8.15 2.27
N SER A 225 -4.02 -8.48 3.32
CA SER A 225 -4.85 -7.49 4.04
C SER A 225 -4.01 -6.38 4.67
N ASP A 226 -2.92 -6.73 5.36
CA ASP A 226 -2.04 -5.77 6.02
C ASP A 226 -1.39 -4.84 4.98
N LEU A 227 -0.94 -5.38 3.84
CA LEU A 227 -0.44 -4.60 2.69
C LEU A 227 -1.46 -3.58 2.19
N GLY A 228 -2.72 -3.99 2.06
CA GLY A 228 -3.77 -3.09 1.61
C GLY A 228 -4.04 -1.96 2.61
N TRP A 229 -4.05 -2.26 3.90
CA TRP A 229 -4.17 -1.23 4.94
C TRP A 229 -2.99 -0.28 4.95
N GLY A 230 -1.77 -0.83 4.91
CA GLY A 230 -0.53 -0.05 4.86
C GLY A 230 -0.49 0.86 3.64
N PHE A 231 -0.82 0.34 2.46
CA PHE A 231 -0.82 1.16 1.24
C PHE A 231 -1.87 2.28 1.28
N LEU A 232 -3.05 2.05 1.85
CA LEU A 232 -4.01 3.11 2.10
C LEU A 232 -3.42 4.19 3.02
N ALA A 233 -2.69 3.81 4.08
CA ALA A 233 -2.01 4.78 4.94
C ALA A 233 -0.95 5.58 4.20
N VAL A 234 -0.11 4.94 3.37
CA VAL A 234 0.90 5.62 2.53
C VAL A 234 0.23 6.64 1.59
N ILE A 235 -0.93 6.31 1.00
CA ILE A 235 -1.64 7.23 0.09
C ILE A 235 -2.33 8.37 0.85
N GLU A 236 -3.05 8.07 1.93
CA GLU A 236 -3.82 9.04 2.69
C GLU A 236 -2.95 10.05 3.45
N THR A 237 -1.69 9.68 3.72
CA THR A 237 -0.65 10.59 4.23
C THR A 237 0.11 11.32 3.11
N GLY A 238 -0.30 11.12 1.85
CA GLY A 238 0.27 11.80 0.69
C GLY A 238 1.68 11.35 0.31
N ARG A 239 2.14 10.19 0.80
CA ARG A 239 3.52 9.70 0.60
C ARG A 239 3.72 8.91 -0.68
N TYR A 240 2.66 8.31 -1.25
CA TYR A 240 2.77 7.64 -2.55
C TYR A 240 2.52 8.64 -3.70
N LYS A 241 3.44 8.71 -4.69
CA LYS A 241 3.32 9.58 -5.87
C LYS A 241 3.63 8.84 -7.16
N GLU A 242 2.61 8.70 -8.01
CA GLU A 242 2.72 8.25 -9.40
C GLU A 242 3.24 9.40 -10.29
N TYR A 243 4.02 9.11 -11.33
CA TYR A 243 4.55 10.17 -12.20
C TYR A 243 3.46 10.80 -13.08
N LYS A 244 3.70 11.99 -13.62
CA LYS A 244 2.88 12.58 -14.68
C LYS A 244 3.10 11.82 -15.99
N GLY A 245 2.03 11.58 -16.73
CA GLY A 245 2.12 10.97 -18.04
C GLY A 245 3.14 11.68 -18.93
N SER A 246 4.05 10.92 -19.53
CA SER A 246 5.06 11.38 -20.48
C SER A 246 4.50 11.80 -21.84
N GLY A 247 3.17 11.76 -22.02
CA GLY A 247 2.54 11.92 -23.32
C GLY A 247 2.97 10.83 -24.30
N ASP A 248 3.20 11.21 -25.56
CA ASP A 248 3.63 10.27 -26.62
C ASP A 248 5.16 10.09 -26.70
N GLU A 249 5.94 10.75 -25.84
CA GLU A 249 7.41 10.70 -25.87
C GLU A 249 7.96 9.31 -25.47
N ASP A 250 7.33 8.69 -24.47
CA ASP A 250 7.61 7.31 -24.06
C ASP A 250 6.31 6.50 -24.07
N ARG A 251 6.03 5.87 -25.21
CA ARG A 251 4.80 5.11 -25.44
C ARG A 251 4.66 3.91 -24.51
N GLU A 252 5.77 3.28 -24.11
CA GLU A 252 5.71 2.11 -23.25
C GLU A 252 5.44 2.53 -21.80
N ALA A 253 6.12 3.57 -21.31
CA ALA A 253 5.79 4.15 -20.00
C ALA A 253 4.33 4.61 -19.93
N ALA A 254 3.84 5.29 -20.97
CA ALA A 254 2.44 5.71 -21.05
C ALA A 254 1.47 4.53 -21.06
N ARG A 255 1.80 3.45 -21.80
CA ARG A 255 0.99 2.21 -21.83
C ARG A 255 0.93 1.56 -20.45
N ILE A 256 2.07 1.35 -19.81
CA ILE A 256 2.15 0.70 -18.48
C ILE A 256 1.44 1.56 -17.43
N GLN A 257 1.60 2.88 -17.48
CA GLN A 257 0.90 3.78 -16.57
C GLN A 257 -0.62 3.69 -16.74
N LYS A 258 -1.11 3.62 -17.98
CA LYS A 258 -2.53 3.42 -18.25
C LYS A 258 -3.03 2.09 -17.68
N VAL A 259 -2.24 1.02 -17.79
CA VAL A 259 -2.54 -0.27 -17.14
C VAL A 259 -2.65 -0.06 -15.63
N PHE A 260 -1.65 0.54 -14.98
CA PHE A 260 -1.69 0.81 -13.54
C PHE A 260 -2.97 1.54 -13.10
N TRP A 261 -3.33 2.65 -13.75
CA TRP A 261 -4.55 3.40 -13.39
C TRP A 261 -5.82 2.60 -13.62
N MET A 262 -5.88 1.78 -14.67
CA MET A 262 -7.00 0.86 -14.89
C MET A 262 -7.13 -0.16 -13.76
N GLN A 263 -6.02 -0.68 -13.23
CA GLN A 263 -6.04 -1.57 -12.06
C GLN A 263 -6.53 -0.82 -10.80
N VAL A 264 -6.07 0.40 -10.58
CA VAL A 264 -6.51 1.27 -9.47
C VAL A 264 -8.02 1.52 -9.55
N GLU A 265 -8.55 1.87 -10.72
CA GLU A 265 -9.97 2.16 -10.96
C GLU A 265 -10.87 0.93 -10.74
N ASN A 266 -10.39 -0.25 -11.11
CA ASN A 266 -11.15 -1.50 -11.00
C ASN A 266 -10.91 -2.24 -9.68
N CYS A 267 -9.96 -1.80 -8.86
CA CYS A 267 -9.66 -2.44 -7.60
C CYS A 267 -10.82 -2.25 -6.61
N GLN A 268 -11.31 -3.37 -6.10
CA GLN A 268 -12.36 -3.41 -5.09
C GLN A 268 -11.77 -3.83 -3.75
N SER A 269 -12.46 -3.47 -2.67
CA SER A 269 -12.16 -3.94 -1.33
C SER A 269 -13.43 -4.42 -0.63
N ARG A 270 -13.26 -5.45 0.20
CA ARG A 270 -14.29 -5.99 1.07
C ARG A 270 -13.70 -6.32 2.43
N VAL A 271 -14.25 -5.71 3.49
CA VAL A 271 -13.89 -6.06 4.87
C VAL A 271 -14.69 -7.28 5.29
N LEU A 272 -13.99 -8.34 5.70
CA LEU A 272 -14.59 -9.60 6.12
C LEU A 272 -15.17 -9.50 7.54
N ASP A 273 -16.26 -10.23 7.75
CA ASP A 273 -16.82 -10.44 9.06
C ASP A 273 -15.89 -11.34 9.89
N GLY A 274 -15.47 -10.87 11.07
CA GLY A 274 -14.59 -11.60 11.97
C GLY A 274 -13.83 -10.67 12.93
N PRO A 275 -13.13 -11.23 13.93
CA PRO A 275 -12.37 -10.44 14.91
C PRO A 275 -11.16 -9.76 14.27
N GLY A 276 -10.54 -10.35 13.25
CA GLY A 276 -9.33 -9.83 12.60
C GLY A 276 -9.56 -8.73 11.56
N LYS A 277 -10.81 -8.40 11.22
CA LYS A 277 -11.17 -7.34 10.24
C LYS A 277 -10.34 -7.34 8.96
N LEU A 278 -10.07 -8.56 8.45
CA LEU A 278 -9.28 -8.74 7.24
C LEU A 278 -9.98 -8.05 6.06
N MET A 279 -9.21 -7.31 5.27
CA MET A 279 -9.62 -6.74 4.01
C MET A 279 -9.17 -7.66 2.88
N ARG A 280 -10.14 -8.14 2.10
CA ARG A 280 -9.86 -8.67 0.76
C ARG A 280 -9.88 -7.52 -0.21
N TRP A 281 -8.86 -7.40 -1.05
CA TRP A 281 -8.78 -6.37 -2.06
C TRP A 281 -7.99 -6.87 -3.27
N GLY A 282 -8.21 -6.20 -4.40
CA GLY A 282 -7.66 -6.55 -5.70
C GLY A 282 -8.68 -6.25 -6.79
N VAL A 283 -8.27 -6.47 -8.04
CA VAL A 283 -9.21 -6.43 -9.17
C VAL A 283 -10.02 -7.73 -9.16
N PRO A 284 -11.37 -7.69 -9.19
CA PRO A 284 -12.17 -8.90 -9.21
C PRO A 284 -11.87 -9.80 -10.42
N ASP A 285 -11.88 -11.11 -10.20
CA ASP A 285 -11.68 -12.09 -11.27
C ASP A 285 -12.66 -11.89 -12.42
N GLY A 286 -12.15 -11.97 -13.65
CA GLY A 286 -12.96 -11.80 -14.86
C GLY A 286 -13.30 -10.34 -15.21
N THR A 287 -12.78 -9.36 -14.45
CA THR A 287 -12.88 -7.95 -14.83
C THR A 287 -12.23 -7.72 -16.18
N ARG A 288 -12.91 -6.99 -17.07
CA ARG A 288 -12.43 -6.70 -18.43
C ARG A 288 -12.43 -5.21 -18.70
N ASP A 289 -11.37 -4.77 -19.39
CA ASP A 289 -11.30 -3.43 -19.93
C ASP A 289 -12.37 -3.24 -21.01
N VAL A 290 -13.16 -2.19 -20.88
CA VAL A 290 -14.32 -1.94 -21.76
C VAL A 290 -13.88 -1.60 -23.20
N GLY A 291 -12.70 -1.02 -23.39
CA GLY A 291 -12.20 -0.60 -24.70
C GLY A 291 -11.54 -1.73 -25.50
N THR A 292 -10.87 -2.65 -24.82
CA THR A 292 -10.01 -3.69 -25.41
C THR A 292 -10.56 -5.10 -25.21
N GLY A 293 -11.43 -5.31 -24.22
CA GLY A 293 -11.96 -6.63 -23.85
C GLY A 293 -10.95 -7.54 -23.12
N ASN A 294 -9.73 -7.07 -22.90
CA ASN A 294 -8.69 -7.81 -22.18
C ASN A 294 -9.03 -7.92 -20.69
N LEU A 295 -8.52 -8.98 -20.04
CA LEU A 295 -8.60 -9.10 -18.59
C LEU A 295 -7.79 -8.00 -17.91
N VAL A 296 -8.31 -7.51 -16.79
CA VAL A 296 -7.61 -6.57 -15.91
C VAL A 296 -7.12 -7.37 -14.70
N HIS A 297 -5.80 -7.36 -14.50
CA HIS A 297 -5.12 -8.00 -13.37
C HIS A 297 -4.78 -6.94 -12.29
N ASP A 298 -4.21 -7.32 -11.15
CA ASP A 298 -3.78 -6.39 -10.09
C ASP A 298 -2.24 -6.27 -9.92
N ASP A 299 -1.44 -6.88 -10.80
CA ASP A 299 0.03 -7.01 -10.65
C ASP A 299 0.77 -5.67 -10.41
N MET A 300 0.46 -4.63 -11.20
CA MET A 300 1.12 -3.31 -11.08
C MET A 300 0.71 -2.58 -9.81
N LEU A 301 -0.53 -2.80 -9.38
CA LEU A 301 -1.08 -2.26 -8.15
C LEU A 301 -0.51 -2.97 -6.92
N ILE A 302 -0.39 -4.30 -6.96
CA ILE A 302 0.25 -5.09 -5.90
C ILE A 302 1.74 -4.74 -5.80
N SER A 303 2.45 -4.69 -6.92
CA SER A 303 3.83 -4.20 -6.99
C SER A 303 3.97 -2.82 -6.35
N ALA A 304 3.09 -1.86 -6.68
CA ALA A 304 3.12 -0.52 -6.09
C ALA A 304 2.85 -0.52 -4.57
N ALA A 305 1.93 -1.37 -4.10
CA ALA A 305 1.53 -1.42 -2.69
C ALA A 305 2.65 -1.92 -1.77
N MET A 306 3.58 -2.72 -2.30
CA MET A 306 4.77 -3.18 -1.57
C MET A 306 5.72 -2.05 -1.14
N CYS A 307 5.51 -0.81 -1.59
CA CYS A 307 6.24 0.34 -1.03
C CYS A 307 6.03 0.50 0.48
N TRP A 308 4.87 0.08 1.02
CA TRP A 308 4.62 0.12 2.45
C TRP A 308 5.60 -0.74 3.26
N VAL A 309 6.11 -1.84 2.68
CA VAL A 309 7.09 -2.71 3.35
C VAL A 309 8.40 -1.97 3.65
N LEU A 310 8.71 -0.93 2.86
CA LEU A 310 9.89 -0.09 3.06
C LEU A 310 9.76 0.87 4.24
N ASP A 311 8.57 1.04 4.84
CA ASP A 311 8.37 1.87 6.04
C ASP A 311 9.07 1.25 7.26
N ASP A 312 9.30 -0.07 7.26
CA ASP A 312 9.99 -0.79 8.34
C ASP A 312 11.53 -0.72 8.21
N GLU A 313 12.04 -0.23 7.08
CA GLU A 313 13.48 -0.16 6.81
C GLU A 313 14.13 1.10 7.40
N THR A 314 15.36 0.93 7.90
CA THR A 314 16.15 2.07 8.40
C THR A 314 16.85 2.77 7.25
N TRP A 315 16.30 3.92 6.87
CA TRP A 315 16.94 4.80 5.89
C TRP A 315 18.05 5.61 6.58
N GLY A 316 19.28 5.45 6.09
CA GLY A 316 20.45 6.13 6.64
C GLY A 316 20.38 7.64 6.47
N MET A 317 19.79 8.34 7.43
CA MET A 317 20.02 9.78 7.60
C MET A 317 21.40 9.94 8.24
N ALA A 318 22.45 10.05 7.43
CA ALA A 318 23.73 10.53 7.95
C ALA A 318 23.59 12.02 8.31
N LYS A 319 22.88 12.35 9.41
CA LYS A 319 23.04 13.62 10.10
C LYS A 319 24.46 13.60 10.65
N SER A 320 25.41 14.15 9.90
CA SER A 320 26.76 14.43 10.39
C SER A 320 26.60 15.39 11.56
N MET A 321 26.62 14.85 12.78
CA MET A 321 26.63 15.65 13.99
C MET A 321 28.10 15.96 14.26
N VAL A 322 28.51 17.21 14.06
CA VAL A 322 29.78 17.69 14.61
C VAL A 322 29.58 17.73 16.12
N ILE A 323 30.17 16.76 16.83
CA ILE A 323 30.30 16.86 18.28
C ILE A 323 31.40 17.90 18.48
N ASP A 324 31.04 19.09 18.95
CA ASP A 324 32.02 20.05 19.45
C ASP A 324 32.75 19.37 20.61
N ALA A 325 33.97 18.90 20.36
CA ALA A 325 34.83 18.40 21.40
C ALA A 325 35.12 19.56 22.36
N VAL A 326 34.89 19.33 23.66
CA VAL A 326 35.29 20.29 24.70
C VAL A 326 36.77 20.57 24.54
N ASP A 327 37.15 21.85 24.49
CA ASP A 327 38.54 22.27 24.36
C ASP A 327 39.32 21.69 25.55
N PRO A 328 40.30 20.79 25.34
CA PRO A 328 41.06 20.17 26.41
C PRO A 328 41.89 21.17 27.24
N LEU A 329 41.97 22.44 26.81
CA LEU A 329 42.64 23.51 27.54
C LEU A 329 41.68 24.35 28.42
N GLN A 330 40.36 24.14 28.34
CA GLN A 330 39.39 24.91 29.16
C GLN A 330 39.54 24.68 30.67
N ASP A 331 40.09 23.53 31.08
CA ASP A 331 40.31 23.18 32.49
C ASP A 331 41.76 23.40 32.96
N LEU A 332 42.63 24.00 32.13
CA LEU A 332 44.00 24.30 32.51
C LEU A 332 44.11 25.77 32.96
N GLU A 333 44.10 26.00 34.27
CA GLU A 333 44.57 27.25 34.85
C GLU A 333 46.10 27.35 34.68
N PHE A 334 46.57 28.38 33.96
CA PHE A 334 47.99 28.72 33.82
C PHE A 334 48.44 29.72 34.89
#